data_AF-A0A017TC94-F1
#
_entry.id   AF-A0A017TC94-F1
#
_cell.length_a   1.000
_cell.length_b   1.000
_cell.length_c   1.000
_cell.angle_alpha   90.00
_cell.angle_beta   90.00
_cell.angle_gamma   90.00
#
_symmetry.space_group_name_H-M   'P 1'
#
loop_
_entity.id
_entity.type
_entity.pdbx_description
1 polymer ?
#
loop_
_entity_poly.entity_id
_entity_poly.type
_entity_poly.pdbx_seq_one_letter_code
_entity_poly.pdbx_strand_id
1 'polypeptide(L)'
;MKADRRCSWVLAALWMVCVAGCGSGGGEDRDDDDDGDEAESSNVTNTLYRVPVPEELESWASYPVEVAEFSREEGDTVKIEYLFPTWLVGLGQEVELVGQFPAGATSFPVSAGVHGDGTCTVEGTRMVCTENLPGLVVDRARAEALMQAQGLAAEDITQRLRVTDVFSVDPIGIFEFDLP
;
A
#
# COMPACT_ATOMS: atom_id res chain seq x y z
N MET A 1 38.35 -19.96 -17.26
CA MET A 1 39.07 -18.83 -17.91
C MET A 1 37.99 -17.96 -18.54
N LYS A 2 37.76 -16.68 -18.25
CA LYS A 2 38.54 -15.61 -17.60
C LYS A 2 37.49 -14.59 -17.11
N ALA A 3 37.56 -14.19 -15.84
CA ALA A 3 36.74 -13.13 -15.28
C ALA A 3 37.44 -11.78 -15.50
N ASP A 4 36.68 -10.71 -15.71
CA ASP A 4 37.15 -9.35 -15.46
C ASP A 4 35.95 -8.44 -15.11
N ARG A 5 35.84 -8.12 -13.81
CA ARG A 5 35.01 -7.02 -13.29
C ARG A 5 35.98 -5.94 -12.79
N ARG A 6 35.83 -4.73 -13.29
CA ARG A 6 36.47 -3.53 -12.73
C ARG A 6 35.44 -2.41 -12.66
N CYS A 7 35.14 -1.96 -11.45
CA CYS A 7 34.79 -0.57 -11.13
C CYS A 7 34.86 -0.45 -9.60
N SER A 8 35.95 0.14 -9.11
CA SER A 8 36.09 1.56 -8.77
C SER A 8 35.55 1.84 -7.37
N TRP A 9 36.43 1.68 -6.39
CA TRP A 9 36.24 2.13 -5.02
C TRP A 9 36.92 3.50 -4.90
N VAL A 10 36.13 4.55 -4.66
CA VAL A 10 36.64 5.85 -4.20
C VAL A 10 36.28 5.95 -2.73
N LEU A 11 37.26 5.69 -1.86
CA LEU A 11 37.21 5.99 -0.43
C LEU A 11 37.91 7.34 -0.21
N ALA A 12 37.17 8.31 0.32
CA ALA A 12 37.71 9.61 0.69
C ALA A 12 37.29 9.95 2.14
N ALA A 13 38.33 10.14 2.97
CA ALA A 13 38.49 10.94 4.20
C ALA A 13 37.30 11.14 5.17
N LEU A 14 37.38 10.69 6.43
CA LEU A 14 38.00 11.36 7.59
C LEU A 14 37.53 12.81 7.79
N TRP A 15 36.74 13.08 8.83
CA TRP A 15 36.95 14.21 9.78
C TRP A 15 36.35 13.85 11.15
N MET A 16 37.21 13.97 12.15
CA MET A 16 36.99 13.73 13.57
C MET A 16 37.03 15.10 14.24
N VAL A 17 35.96 15.51 14.93
CA VAL A 17 35.99 16.65 15.85
C VAL A 17 35.17 16.31 17.08
N CYS A 18 35.87 16.06 18.19
CA CYS A 18 35.31 16.04 19.54
C CYS A 18 35.20 17.49 20.03
N VAL A 19 34.00 17.92 20.44
CA VAL A 19 33.85 19.10 21.31
C VAL A 19 33.21 18.65 22.61
N ALA A 20 34.02 18.60 23.65
CA ALA A 20 33.58 18.48 25.03
C ALA A 20 33.08 19.85 25.51
N GLY A 21 31.81 19.91 25.92
CA GLY A 21 31.21 21.07 26.58
C GLY A 21 30.47 20.63 27.83
N CYS A 22 31.13 20.74 28.98
CA CYS A 22 30.50 20.61 30.30
C CYS A 22 29.74 21.91 30.62
N GLY A 23 28.42 21.82 30.81
CA GLY A 23 27.59 22.90 31.32
C GLY A 23 26.59 22.36 32.33
N SER A 24 26.89 22.53 33.62
CA SER A 24 25.99 22.27 34.75
C SER A 24 24.99 23.41 34.92
N GLY A 25 23.73 23.06 35.07
CA GLY A 25 22.60 23.89 35.54
C GLY A 25 21.33 23.19 35.06
N GLY A 26 20.45 22.64 35.89
CA GLY A 26 20.03 23.04 37.23
C GLY A 26 18.58 23.49 37.11
N GLY A 27 17.64 22.70 37.63
CA GLY A 27 16.27 23.14 37.90
C GLY A 27 15.16 22.37 37.21
N GLU A 28 14.31 21.78 38.07
CA GLU A 28 12.87 21.57 37.91
C GLU A 28 12.43 20.28 37.21
N ASP A 29 12.28 19.26 38.06
CA ASP A 29 11.48 18.05 37.87
C ASP A 29 10.04 18.44 37.46
N ARG A 30 9.72 18.28 36.19
CA ARG A 30 8.35 18.14 35.70
C ARG A 30 8.21 16.71 35.21
N ASP A 31 7.53 15.90 36.02
CA ASP A 31 6.98 14.63 35.60
C ASP A 31 5.84 14.95 34.61
N ASP A 32 6.19 15.18 33.34
CA ASP A 32 5.25 15.17 32.22
C ASP A 32 5.01 13.69 31.90
N ASP A 33 4.00 13.11 32.55
CA ASP A 33 3.36 11.85 32.14
C ASP A 33 2.64 12.10 30.79
N ASP A 34 3.43 12.12 29.72
CA ASP A 34 2.97 12.08 28.33
C ASP A 34 2.52 10.64 28.04
N ASP A 35 1.32 10.30 28.50
CA ASP A 35 0.57 9.13 28.05
C ASP A 35 0.21 9.35 26.58
N GLY A 36 1.19 9.16 25.70
CA GLY A 36 1.01 9.25 24.26
C GLY A 36 -0.06 8.27 23.83
N ASP A 37 -1.19 8.80 23.36
CA ASP A 37 -2.25 8.06 22.67
C ASP A 37 -1.64 7.38 21.43
N GLU A 38 -1.22 6.14 21.59
CA GLU A 38 -0.74 5.30 20.49
C GLU A 38 -1.92 5.02 19.56
N ALA A 39 -1.83 5.44 18.30
CA ALA A 39 -2.84 5.14 17.29
C ALA A 39 -3.15 3.64 17.28
N GLU A 40 -4.42 3.27 17.47
CA GLU A 40 -4.86 1.88 17.43
C GLU A 40 -4.76 1.36 15.99
N SER A 41 -3.65 0.70 15.65
CA SER A 41 -3.50 -0.07 14.41
C SER A 41 -3.98 -1.50 14.62
N SER A 42 -4.80 -1.99 13.70
CA SER A 42 -5.30 -3.36 13.69
C SER A 42 -5.11 -4.00 12.32
N ASN A 43 -4.68 -5.26 12.34
CA ASN A 43 -4.68 -6.09 11.13
C ASN A 43 -6.12 -6.40 10.72
N VAL A 44 -6.42 -6.20 9.45
CA VAL A 44 -7.74 -6.53 8.88
C VAL A 44 -7.74 -7.95 8.29
N THR A 45 -8.93 -8.51 8.06
CA THR A 45 -9.08 -9.87 7.54
C THR A 45 -9.89 -9.89 6.24
N ASN A 46 -9.88 -11.02 5.52
CA ASN A 46 -10.64 -11.23 4.28
C ASN A 46 -10.39 -10.14 3.21
N THR A 47 -9.13 -9.72 3.11
CA THR A 47 -8.63 -8.66 2.23
C THR A 47 -8.58 -9.12 0.76
N LEU A 48 -9.32 -8.41 -0.09
CA LEU A 48 -9.42 -8.70 -1.52
C LEU A 48 -9.38 -7.41 -2.34
N TYR A 49 -8.69 -7.48 -3.47
CA TYR A 49 -8.72 -6.46 -4.51
C TYR A 49 -9.45 -6.99 -5.74
N ARG A 50 -10.37 -6.21 -6.29
CA ARG A 50 -11.08 -6.54 -7.53
C ARG A 50 -10.93 -5.44 -8.57
N VAL A 51 -10.81 -5.85 -9.83
CA VAL A 51 -10.86 -4.93 -10.97
C VAL A 51 -12.23 -5.06 -11.64
N PRO A 52 -13.01 -3.98 -11.77
CA PRO A 52 -14.22 -4.00 -12.59
C PRO A 52 -13.86 -4.31 -14.04
N VAL A 53 -14.35 -5.44 -14.56
CA VAL A 53 -14.08 -5.93 -15.92
C VAL A 53 -15.35 -6.45 -16.56
N PRO A 54 -15.39 -6.66 -17.89
CA PRO A 54 -16.46 -7.41 -18.52
C PRO A 54 -16.65 -8.82 -17.91
N GLU A 55 -17.89 -9.33 -17.97
CA GLU A 55 -18.31 -10.61 -17.35
C GLU A 55 -17.37 -11.77 -17.71
N GLU A 56 -16.86 -11.83 -18.94
CA GLU A 56 -15.97 -12.89 -19.39
C GLU A 56 -14.57 -12.89 -18.75
N LEU A 57 -14.22 -11.85 -17.98
CA LEU A 57 -12.93 -11.73 -17.28
C LEU A 57 -13.07 -11.80 -15.75
N GLU A 58 -14.28 -11.78 -15.19
CA GLU A 58 -14.53 -11.65 -13.75
C GLU A 58 -13.79 -12.70 -12.92
N SER A 59 -13.72 -13.95 -13.39
CA SER A 59 -13.03 -15.05 -12.68
C SER A 59 -11.52 -14.85 -12.53
N TRP A 60 -10.91 -13.95 -13.28
CA TRP A 60 -9.48 -13.62 -13.19
C TRP A 60 -9.20 -12.25 -12.57
N ALA A 61 -10.24 -11.46 -12.27
CA ALA A 61 -10.13 -10.08 -11.83
C ALA A 61 -10.16 -9.89 -10.30
N SER A 62 -9.97 -10.97 -9.54
CA SER A 62 -9.88 -10.95 -8.08
C SER A 62 -8.47 -11.36 -7.62
N TYR A 63 -7.94 -10.60 -6.66
CA TYR A 63 -6.57 -10.74 -6.17
C TYR A 63 -6.55 -10.66 -4.64
N PRO A 64 -6.09 -11.71 -3.92
CA PRO A 64 -5.92 -11.62 -2.47
C PRO A 64 -4.84 -10.57 -2.14
N VAL A 65 -5.06 -9.80 -1.08
CA VAL A 65 -4.11 -8.81 -0.57
C VAL A 65 -3.56 -9.31 0.75
N GLU A 66 -2.28 -9.69 0.81
CA GLU A 66 -1.72 -10.40 1.97
C GLU A 66 -1.43 -9.48 3.17
N VAL A 67 -1.15 -8.21 2.91
CA VAL A 67 -0.76 -7.23 3.93
C VAL A 67 -1.70 -6.04 3.79
N ALA A 68 -2.53 -5.84 4.81
CA ALA A 68 -3.33 -4.65 4.95
C ALA A 68 -3.51 -4.29 6.43
N GLU A 69 -3.37 -3.01 6.73
CA GLU A 69 -3.52 -2.44 8.07
C GLU A 69 -4.58 -1.35 8.04
N PHE A 70 -5.35 -1.27 9.11
CA PHE A 70 -6.33 -0.22 9.34
C PHE A 70 -5.97 0.46 10.65
N SER A 71 -5.86 1.79 10.62
CA SER A 71 -5.72 2.60 11.81
C SER A 71 -6.73 3.74 11.81
N ARG A 72 -7.18 4.08 13.01
CA ARG A 72 -7.99 5.27 13.26
C ARG A 72 -7.18 6.19 14.16
N GLU A 73 -6.86 7.36 13.64
CA GLU A 73 -6.15 8.40 14.38
C GLU A 73 -7.16 9.34 15.07
N GLU A 74 -6.64 10.25 15.89
CA GLU A 74 -7.46 11.29 16.50
C GLU A 74 -8.19 12.14 15.44
N GLY A 75 -9.39 12.62 15.79
CA GLY A 75 -10.14 13.53 14.95
C GLY A 75 -10.82 12.89 13.74
N ASP A 76 -11.27 11.64 13.86
CA ASP A 76 -12.00 10.89 12.82
C ASP A 76 -11.17 10.59 11.55
N THR A 77 -9.85 10.73 11.62
CA THR A 77 -8.96 10.36 10.52
C THR A 77 -8.82 8.84 10.45
N VAL A 78 -9.03 8.28 9.27
CA VAL A 78 -8.81 6.86 8.98
C VAL A 78 -7.66 6.74 8.00
N LYS A 79 -6.79 5.77 8.27
CA LYS A 79 -5.68 5.40 7.40
C LYS A 79 -5.74 3.90 7.12
N ILE A 80 -5.59 3.56 5.84
CA ILE A 80 -5.62 2.19 5.33
C ILE A 80 -4.35 1.99 4.50
N GLU A 81 -3.50 1.06 4.90
CA GLU A 81 -2.25 0.76 4.21
C GLU A 81 -2.32 -0.66 3.66
N TYR A 82 -1.94 -0.86 2.41
CA TYR A 82 -1.84 -2.21 1.85
C TYR A 82 -0.83 -2.32 0.71
N LEU A 83 -0.36 -3.55 0.46
CA LEU A 83 0.49 -3.84 -0.69
C LEU A 83 -0.36 -4.15 -1.93
N PHE A 84 -0.22 -3.35 -2.98
CA PHE A 84 -0.97 -3.50 -4.22
C PHE A 84 -0.64 -4.84 -4.92
N PRO A 85 -1.64 -5.56 -5.48
CA PRO A 85 -1.41 -6.86 -6.10
C PRO A 85 -0.36 -6.87 -7.21
N THR A 86 0.78 -7.50 -6.94
CA THR A 86 1.91 -7.54 -7.89
C THR A 86 1.59 -8.30 -9.18
N TRP A 87 0.65 -9.24 -9.16
CA TRP A 87 0.20 -9.93 -10.38
C TRP A 87 -0.63 -9.04 -11.30
N LEU A 88 -1.20 -7.95 -10.79
CA LEU A 88 -1.96 -6.99 -11.59
C LEU A 88 -1.02 -5.98 -12.25
N VAL A 89 -0.04 -5.44 -11.52
CA VAL A 89 0.80 -4.30 -11.97
C VAL A 89 2.29 -4.63 -12.15
N GLY A 90 2.73 -5.83 -11.79
CA GLY A 90 4.12 -6.28 -11.95
C GLY A 90 5.11 -5.77 -10.89
N LEU A 91 4.73 -4.77 -10.10
CA LEU A 91 5.57 -4.11 -9.10
C LEU A 91 4.92 -4.21 -7.72
N GLY A 92 5.74 -4.35 -6.67
CA GLY A 92 5.27 -4.10 -5.30
C GLY A 92 5.15 -2.60 -5.10
N GLN A 93 3.93 -2.11 -4.95
CA GLN A 93 3.62 -0.71 -4.67
C GLN A 93 2.74 -0.68 -3.42
N GLU A 94 3.12 0.14 -2.45
CA GLU A 94 2.32 0.37 -1.26
C GLU A 94 1.29 1.46 -1.57
N VAL A 95 0.05 1.24 -1.13
CA VAL A 95 -1.02 2.23 -1.23
C VAL A 95 -1.46 2.58 0.18
N GLU A 96 -1.43 3.88 0.48
CA GLU A 96 -1.95 4.48 1.70
C GLU A 96 -3.19 5.29 1.33
N LEU A 97 -4.36 4.91 1.86
CA LEU A 97 -5.60 5.67 1.73
C LEU A 97 -5.83 6.45 3.02
N VAL A 98 -5.98 7.77 2.91
CA VAL A 98 -6.26 8.64 4.06
C VAL A 98 -7.59 9.36 3.83
N GLY A 99 -8.49 9.30 4.81
CA GLY A 99 -9.79 9.96 4.74
C GLY A 99 -10.32 10.38 6.09
N GLN A 100 -11.37 11.19 6.07
CA GLN A 100 -12.11 11.59 7.26
C GLN A 100 -13.37 10.73 7.35
N PHE A 101 -13.54 9.99 8.45
CA PHE A 101 -14.69 9.13 8.69
C PHE A 101 -15.49 9.59 9.92
N PRO A 102 -16.36 10.62 9.77
CA PRO A 102 -17.13 11.17 10.87
C PRO A 102 -18.06 10.14 11.50
N ALA A 103 -18.31 10.28 12.80
CA ALA A 103 -19.27 9.44 13.52
C ALA A 103 -20.65 9.39 12.81
N GLY A 104 -21.12 8.17 12.52
CA GLY A 104 -22.42 7.92 11.88
C GLY A 104 -22.42 8.00 10.35
N ALA A 105 -21.29 8.33 9.71
CA ALA A 105 -21.14 8.18 8.27
C ALA A 105 -21.13 6.69 7.88
N THR A 106 -21.66 6.38 6.71
CA THR A 106 -21.52 5.05 6.07
C THR A 106 -20.61 5.08 4.86
N SER A 107 -20.24 6.27 4.39
CA SER A 107 -19.35 6.46 3.25
C SER A 107 -18.52 7.73 3.43
N PHE A 108 -17.27 7.70 2.99
CA PHE A 108 -16.34 8.80 3.10
C PHE A 108 -15.30 8.80 1.97
N PRO A 109 -14.86 9.98 1.50
CA PRO A 109 -13.78 10.08 0.52
C PRO A 109 -12.43 9.74 1.16
N VAL A 110 -11.55 9.13 0.37
CA VAL A 110 -10.16 8.86 0.73
C VAL A 110 -9.23 9.37 -0.38
N SER A 111 -8.02 9.77 -0.02
CA SER A 111 -6.95 10.11 -0.96
C SER A 111 -5.83 9.10 -0.85
N ALA A 112 -5.31 8.67 -1.99
CA ALA A 112 -4.12 7.84 -2.13
C ALA A 112 -2.87 8.68 -2.48
N GLY A 113 -2.91 9.98 -2.20
CA GLY A 113 -1.83 10.92 -2.49
C GLY A 113 -1.52 10.99 -3.99
N VAL A 114 -0.29 10.58 -4.36
CA VAL A 114 0.15 10.60 -5.76
C VAL A 114 -0.48 9.49 -6.61
N HIS A 115 -1.03 8.45 -5.98
CA HIS A 115 -1.59 7.31 -6.70
C HIS A 115 -3.00 7.59 -7.20
N GLY A 116 -3.78 8.42 -6.51
CA GLY A 116 -5.15 8.76 -6.90
C GLY A 116 -6.04 9.02 -5.70
N ASP A 117 -7.33 8.75 -5.86
CA ASP A 117 -8.35 8.99 -4.83
C ASP A 117 -9.40 7.87 -4.87
N GLY A 118 -10.28 7.83 -3.87
CA GLY A 118 -11.34 6.85 -3.79
C GLY A 118 -12.48 7.23 -2.85
N THR A 119 -13.37 6.29 -2.63
CA THR A 119 -14.47 6.40 -1.67
C THR A 119 -14.64 5.05 -0.98
N CYS A 120 -14.57 5.08 0.35
CA CYS A 120 -14.83 3.91 1.19
C CYS A 120 -16.25 3.94 1.71
N THR A 121 -16.86 2.76 1.79
CA THR A 121 -18.21 2.53 2.33
C THR A 121 -18.13 1.42 3.36
N VAL A 122 -18.85 1.58 4.47
CA VAL A 122 -18.94 0.60 5.56
C VAL A 122 -20.28 -0.10 5.49
N GLU A 123 -20.25 -1.42 5.31
CA GLU A 123 -21.39 -2.31 5.22
C GLU A 123 -21.35 -3.33 6.38
N GLY A 124 -21.85 -2.92 7.54
CA GLY A 124 -21.71 -3.72 8.76
C GLY A 124 -20.25 -3.73 9.24
N THR A 125 -19.60 -4.88 9.18
CA THR A 125 -18.16 -5.05 9.50
C THR A 125 -17.28 -5.00 8.26
N ARG A 126 -17.86 -4.96 7.05
CA ARG A 126 -17.11 -4.95 5.80
C ARG A 126 -16.84 -3.53 5.35
N MET A 127 -15.60 -3.22 5.02
CA MET A 127 -15.22 -1.98 4.35
C MET A 127 -15.01 -2.25 2.87
N VAL A 128 -15.55 -1.38 2.02
CA VAL A 128 -15.44 -1.45 0.56
C VAL A 128 -15.00 -0.09 0.03
N CYS A 129 -13.77 -0.01 -0.49
CA CYS A 129 -13.18 1.17 -1.07
C CYS A 129 -13.15 1.04 -2.59
N THR A 130 -13.91 1.90 -3.28
CA THR A 130 -13.78 2.06 -4.73
C THR A 130 -12.74 3.13 -5.01
N GLU A 131 -11.71 2.78 -5.75
CA GLU A 131 -10.53 3.60 -5.96
C GLU A 131 -10.36 3.89 -7.45
N ASN A 132 -9.79 5.05 -7.78
CA ASN A 132 -9.28 5.39 -9.09
C ASN A 132 -7.81 5.78 -8.93
N LEU A 133 -6.90 4.94 -9.41
CA LEU A 133 -5.47 5.03 -9.11
C LEU A 133 -4.60 5.28 -10.37
N PRO A 134 -4.79 6.39 -11.09
CA PRO A 134 -4.05 6.69 -12.31
C PRO A 134 -2.55 6.92 -12.11
N GLY A 135 -2.11 7.14 -10.87
CA GLY A 135 -0.70 7.29 -10.52
C GLY A 135 0.03 5.97 -10.27
N LEU A 136 -0.64 4.82 -10.34
CA LEU A 136 0.03 3.53 -10.25
C LEU A 136 0.81 3.21 -11.52
N VAL A 137 2.01 2.65 -11.35
CA VAL A 137 2.83 2.20 -12.47
C VAL A 137 2.48 0.75 -12.80
N VAL A 138 2.08 0.49 -14.04
CA VAL A 138 1.77 -0.85 -14.55
C VAL A 138 2.92 -1.36 -15.43
N ASP A 139 3.63 -2.38 -14.95
CA ASP A 139 4.63 -3.14 -15.71
C ASP A 139 4.05 -4.51 -16.10
N ARG A 140 3.34 -4.52 -17.22
CA ARG A 140 2.68 -5.72 -17.76
C ARG A 140 3.66 -6.87 -17.99
N ALA A 141 4.86 -6.58 -18.52
CA ALA A 141 5.85 -7.61 -18.83
C ALA A 141 6.39 -8.27 -17.55
N ARG A 142 6.58 -7.48 -16.50
CA ARG A 142 6.97 -8.00 -15.19
C ARG A 142 5.83 -8.77 -14.51
N ALA A 143 4.58 -8.32 -14.64
CA ALA A 143 3.41 -9.09 -14.17
C ALA A 143 3.37 -10.49 -14.82
N GLU A 144 3.56 -10.56 -16.15
CA GLU A 144 3.66 -11.82 -16.88
C GLU A 144 4.80 -12.70 -16.36
N ALA A 145 6.01 -12.13 -16.21
CA ALA A 145 7.17 -12.86 -15.72
C ALA A 145 6.97 -13.41 -14.29
N LEU A 146 6.31 -12.65 -13.41
CA LEU A 146 5.97 -13.10 -12.06
C LEU A 146 5.01 -14.29 -12.10
N MET A 147 3.93 -14.22 -12.88
CA MET A 147 2.98 -15.32 -12.99
C MET A 147 3.62 -16.59 -13.61
N GLN A 148 4.48 -16.42 -14.62
CA GLN A 148 5.26 -17.52 -15.19
C GLN A 148 6.21 -18.17 -14.15
N ALA A 149 6.90 -17.35 -13.36
CA ALA A 149 7.80 -17.84 -12.31
C ALA A 149 7.08 -18.63 -11.21
N GLN A 150 5.79 -18.32 -10.98
CA GLN A 150 4.93 -19.05 -10.05
C GLN A 150 4.26 -20.29 -10.68
N GLY A 151 4.49 -20.56 -11.96
CA GLY A 151 4.00 -21.77 -12.63
C GLY A 151 2.51 -21.76 -12.95
N LEU A 152 1.90 -20.58 -13.11
CA LEU A 152 0.51 -20.47 -13.59
C LEU A 152 0.37 -21.05 -15.00
N ALA A 153 -0.81 -21.56 -15.32
CA ALA A 153 -1.11 -22.06 -16.66
C ALA A 153 -1.09 -20.91 -17.67
N ALA A 154 -0.61 -21.17 -18.89
CA ALA A 154 -0.48 -20.15 -19.94
C ALA A 154 -1.82 -19.48 -20.28
N GLU A 155 -2.93 -20.22 -20.21
CA GLU A 155 -4.28 -19.68 -20.39
C GLU A 155 -4.65 -18.68 -19.28
N ASP A 156 -4.42 -19.03 -18.01
CA ASP A 156 -4.68 -18.13 -16.87
C ASP A 156 -3.83 -16.87 -16.94
N ILE A 157 -2.56 -17.01 -17.31
CA ILE A 157 -1.66 -15.86 -17.53
C ILE A 157 -2.24 -14.95 -18.61
N THR A 158 -2.70 -15.53 -19.72
CA THR A 158 -3.30 -14.77 -20.82
C THR A 158 -4.53 -13.99 -20.36
N GLN A 159 -5.44 -14.61 -19.60
CA GLN A 159 -6.65 -13.93 -19.12
C GLN A 159 -6.34 -12.86 -18.06
N ARG A 160 -5.44 -13.14 -17.11
CA ARG A 160 -5.02 -12.16 -16.10
C ARG A 160 -4.32 -10.96 -16.72
N LEU A 161 -3.53 -11.15 -17.78
CA LEU A 161 -2.93 -10.04 -18.50
C LEU A 161 -3.97 -9.19 -19.25
N ARG A 162 -5.10 -9.78 -19.70
CA ARG A 162 -6.22 -8.98 -20.23
C ARG A 162 -6.86 -8.09 -19.15
N VAL A 163 -6.93 -8.58 -17.91
CA VAL A 163 -7.36 -7.75 -16.76
C VAL A 163 -6.37 -6.61 -16.52
N THR A 164 -5.06 -6.91 -16.52
CA THR A 164 -4.00 -5.88 -16.46
C THR A 164 -4.15 -4.84 -17.58
N ASP A 165 -4.46 -5.28 -18.80
CA ASP A 165 -4.65 -4.38 -19.94
C ASP A 165 -5.86 -3.46 -19.73
N VAL A 166 -6.98 -3.97 -19.19
CA VAL A 166 -8.16 -3.14 -18.82
C VAL A 166 -7.79 -2.12 -17.74
N PHE A 167 -7.17 -2.56 -16.65
CA PHE A 167 -6.76 -1.70 -15.54
C PHE A 167 -5.77 -0.62 -15.98
N SER A 168 -4.88 -0.91 -16.95
CA SER A 168 -3.91 0.07 -17.44
C SER A 168 -4.53 1.25 -18.19
N VAL A 169 -5.76 1.08 -18.69
CA VAL A 169 -6.52 2.13 -19.39
C VAL A 169 -7.45 2.87 -18.44
N ASP A 170 -8.11 2.12 -17.55
CA ASP A 170 -9.05 2.63 -16.57
C ASP A 170 -8.71 2.02 -15.19
N PRO A 171 -7.81 2.65 -14.41
CA PRO A 171 -7.21 2.09 -13.20
C PRO A 171 -8.15 2.19 -11.99
N ILE A 172 -9.37 1.71 -12.19
CA ILE A 172 -10.41 1.61 -11.18
C ILE A 172 -10.30 0.24 -10.52
N GLY A 173 -10.40 0.22 -9.20
CA GLY A 173 -10.44 -1.01 -8.43
C GLY A 173 -11.36 -0.91 -7.22
N ILE A 174 -11.60 -2.06 -6.62
CA ILE A 174 -12.40 -2.23 -5.42
C ILE A 174 -11.56 -2.99 -4.41
N PHE A 175 -11.11 -2.30 -3.37
CA PHE A 175 -10.45 -2.89 -2.22
C PHE A 175 -11.48 -3.18 -1.13
N GLU A 176 -11.52 -4.41 -0.63
CA GLU A 176 -12.48 -4.82 0.39
C GLU A 176 -11.81 -5.65 1.47
N PHE A 177 -12.27 -5.48 2.72
CA PHE A 177 -11.78 -6.20 3.87
C PHE A 177 -12.82 -6.16 5.01
N ASP A 178 -12.64 -7.05 5.98
CA ASP A 178 -13.42 -7.06 7.21
C ASP A 178 -12.63 -6.37 8.33
N LEU A 179 -13.31 -5.44 9.02
CA LEU A 179 -12.83 -4.80 10.24
C LEU A 179 -12.76 -5.83 11.38
N PRO A 180 -11.80 -5.68 12.32
CA PRO A 180 -11.64 -6.56 13.47
C PRO A 180 -12.82 -6.53 14.45
#